data_AF-A0AAW0XR51-F1
#
_entry.id   AF-A0AAW0XR51-F1
#
_cell.length_a   1.000
_cell.length_b   1.000
_cell.length_c   1.000
_cell.angle_alpha   90.00
_cell.angle_beta   90.00
_cell.angle_gamma   90.00
#
_symmetry.space_group_name_H-M   'P 1'
#
loop_
_entity.id
_entity.type
_entity.pdbx_description
1 polymer ?
#
loop_
_entity_poly.entity_id
_entity_poly.type
_entity_poly.pdbx_seq_one_letter_code
_entity_poly.pdbx_strand_id
1 'polypeptide(L)'
;EQCSNEQVEKGRKGCNSSNKEESKTGSTHVRQHQDAVQCYHPALRVHTSDSILSDTFLDAGRELGLPVGNLNDDIDHGVMAAETMVYKGQRWSTAAGYLRPALGRPNLHVLLHSH
;
A
#
# COMPACT_ATOMS: atom_id res chain seq x y z
N GLU A 1 34.54 -6.28 6.52
CA GLU A 1 34.85 -4.84 6.49
C GLU A 1 33.54 -4.07 6.49
N GLN A 2 33.40 -3.12 7.40
CA GLN A 2 32.27 -2.21 7.49
C GLN A 2 32.45 -1.11 6.42
N CYS A 3 31.38 -0.74 5.74
CA CYS A 3 31.27 0.60 5.19
C CYS A 3 29.95 1.20 5.69
N SER A 4 30.08 1.90 6.81
CA SER A 4 29.08 2.82 7.36
C SER A 4 28.86 3.96 6.37
N ASN A 5 27.61 4.34 6.15
CA ASN A 5 27.28 5.74 5.89
C ASN A 5 26.00 6.07 6.65
N GLU A 6 26.19 6.95 7.62
CA GLU A 6 25.19 7.50 8.49
C GLU A 6 24.77 8.88 7.96
N GLN A 7 23.55 9.27 8.34
CA GLN A 7 23.01 10.62 8.45
C GLN A 7 22.15 11.20 7.31
N VAL A 8 20.84 11.17 7.60
CA VAL A 8 19.90 12.31 7.61
C VAL A 8 19.49 12.94 6.27
N GLU A 9 18.27 12.59 5.83
CA GLU A 9 17.34 13.57 5.26
C GLU A 9 16.04 13.63 6.07
N LYS A 10 16.03 14.62 6.98
CA LYS A 10 14.98 15.61 7.26
C LYS A 10 13.52 15.13 7.18
N GLY A 11 12.84 15.30 8.32
CA GLY A 11 11.40 15.09 8.48
C GLY A 11 10.57 15.62 7.31
N ARG A 12 9.85 14.71 6.65
CA ARG A 12 8.77 15.09 5.75
C ARG A 12 7.59 15.52 6.60
N LYS A 13 7.50 16.85 6.73
CA LYS A 13 6.37 17.62 7.23
C LYS A 13 5.06 16.86 7.03
N GLY A 14 4.43 16.46 8.13
CA GLY A 14 2.99 16.25 8.15
C GLY A 14 2.28 17.52 7.65
N CYS A 15 1.08 17.36 7.10
CA CYS A 15 0.27 18.43 6.51
C CYS A 15 0.50 19.79 7.19
N ASN A 16 1.25 20.67 6.51
CA ASN A 16 1.25 22.08 6.84
C ASN A 16 -0.10 22.66 6.40
N SER A 17 -1.03 22.75 7.35
CA SER A 17 -2.17 23.64 7.26
C SER A 17 -1.70 25.06 7.63
N SER A 18 -1.38 25.87 6.62
CA SER A 18 -1.31 27.36 6.61
C SER A 18 -0.48 27.80 5.39
N ASN A 19 -0.85 28.74 4.52
CA ASN A 19 -2.04 29.54 4.28
C ASN A 19 -2.10 29.71 2.75
N LYS A 20 -3.25 29.42 2.11
CA LYS A 20 -3.54 29.91 0.75
C LYS A 20 -4.64 30.96 0.93
N GLU A 21 -4.38 32.17 0.46
CA GLU A 21 -5.34 33.27 0.46
C GLU A 21 -6.69 32.81 -0.08
N GLU A 22 -7.72 33.01 0.74
CA GLU A 22 -9.12 32.73 0.40
C GLU A 22 -9.58 33.69 -0.70
N SER A 23 -9.66 33.20 -1.94
CA SER A 23 -10.65 33.72 -2.87
C SER A 23 -12.02 33.15 -2.47
N LYS A 24 -12.84 34.03 -1.89
CA LYS A 24 -14.22 33.78 -1.49
C LYS A 24 -15.08 33.38 -2.70
N THR A 25 -15.29 32.09 -2.90
CA THR A 25 -16.52 31.55 -3.48
C THR A 25 -16.86 30.27 -2.75
N GLY A 26 -17.89 30.32 -1.91
CA GLY A 26 -18.37 29.17 -1.14
C GLY A 26 -18.90 28.08 -2.07
N SER A 27 -18.03 27.17 -2.47
CA SER A 27 -18.43 25.85 -2.95
C SER A 27 -18.25 24.90 -1.77
N THR A 28 -19.35 24.47 -1.16
CA THR A 28 -19.39 23.33 -0.25
C THR A 28 -18.99 22.09 -1.04
N HIS A 29 -17.69 21.84 -1.15
CA HIS A 29 -17.19 20.60 -1.72
C HIS A 29 -17.57 19.45 -0.79
N VAL A 30 -18.64 18.74 -1.15
CA VAL A 30 -19.01 17.47 -0.52
C VAL A 30 -17.82 16.55 -0.73
N ARG A 31 -17.18 16.11 0.38
CA ARG A 31 -16.06 15.17 0.32
C ARG A 31 -16.50 13.93 -0.46
N GLN A 32 -15.98 13.79 -1.67
CA GLN A 32 -16.21 12.61 -2.49
C GLN A 32 -15.39 11.45 -1.89
N HIS A 33 -15.87 10.22 -2.05
CA HIS A 33 -15.15 9.02 -1.55
C HIS A 33 -13.68 8.98 -2.04
N GLN A 34 -13.44 9.53 -3.24
CA GLN A 34 -12.12 9.61 -3.88
C GLN A 34 -11.18 10.62 -3.19
N ASP A 35 -11.70 11.64 -2.50
CA ASP A 35 -10.88 12.65 -1.80
C ASP A 35 -10.17 12.06 -0.56
N ALA A 36 -10.67 10.94 -0.02
CA ALA A 36 -10.03 10.24 1.10
C ALA A 36 -8.86 9.35 0.66
N VAL A 37 -8.78 8.99 -0.62
CA VAL A 37 -7.80 8.03 -1.15
C VAL A 37 -6.41 8.67 -1.33
N GLN A 38 -6.36 9.99 -1.51
CA GLN A 38 -5.13 10.71 -1.91
C GLN A 38 -4.15 11.01 -0.74
N CYS A 39 -4.56 10.87 0.53
CA CYS A 39 -3.79 11.42 1.66
C CYS A 39 -2.85 10.43 2.36
N TYR A 40 -2.84 9.16 1.99
CA TYR A 40 -1.98 8.14 2.62
C TYR A 40 -1.07 7.50 1.58
N HIS A 41 0.16 7.15 1.99
CA HIS A 41 0.89 6.09 1.26
C HIS A 41 -0.05 4.89 1.16
N PRO A 42 -0.21 4.28 -0.03
CA PRO A 42 -1.24 3.27 -0.23
C PRO A 42 -1.10 2.17 0.80
N ALA A 43 -2.20 1.90 1.51
CA ALA A 43 -2.24 0.89 2.56
C ALA A 43 -2.07 -0.52 1.97
N LEU A 44 -2.46 -0.70 0.70
CA LEU A 44 -2.19 -1.91 -0.06
C LEU A 44 -0.77 -1.88 -0.59
N ARG A 45 0.00 -2.89 -0.16
CA ARG A 45 1.36 -3.15 -0.63
C ARG A 45 1.42 -4.62 -1.01
N VAL A 46 1.49 -4.86 -2.31
CA VAL A 46 1.56 -6.19 -2.91
C VAL A 46 2.97 -6.45 -3.42
N HIS A 47 3.40 -7.70 -3.31
CA HIS A 47 4.73 -8.15 -3.69
C HIS A 47 4.64 -9.55 -4.26
N THR A 48 5.19 -9.77 -5.44
CA THR A 48 5.38 -11.10 -6.05
C THR A 48 6.78 -11.62 -5.74
N SER A 49 6.99 -12.94 -5.68
CA SER A 49 8.34 -13.47 -5.45
C SER A 49 9.25 -13.26 -6.65
N ASP A 50 10.43 -12.68 -6.43
CA ASP A 50 11.48 -12.56 -7.45
C ASP A 50 12.31 -13.85 -7.48
N SER A 51 11.84 -14.86 -8.22
CA SER A 51 12.52 -16.15 -8.36
C SER A 51 12.47 -16.64 -9.78
N ILE A 52 13.62 -17.11 -10.28
CA ILE A 52 13.73 -17.74 -11.60
C ILE A 52 12.77 -18.92 -11.76
N LEU A 53 12.44 -19.64 -10.67
CA LEU A 53 11.49 -20.74 -10.73
C LEU A 53 10.06 -20.25 -10.97
N SER A 54 9.70 -19.07 -10.45
CA SER A 54 8.38 -18.48 -10.70
C SER A 54 8.25 -18.10 -12.16
N ASP A 55 9.25 -17.40 -12.72
CA ASP A 55 9.25 -16.98 -14.11
C ASP A 55 9.19 -18.17 -15.08
N THR A 56 10.05 -19.19 -14.87
CA THR A 56 10.05 -20.41 -15.69
C THR A 56 8.71 -21.15 -15.65
N PHE A 57 8.01 -21.13 -14.51
CA PHE A 57 6.69 -21.77 -14.39
C PHE A 57 5.61 -21.00 -15.15
N LEU A 58 5.66 -19.67 -15.15
CA LEU A 58 4.79 -18.83 -15.97
C LEU A 58 5.03 -19.07 -17.46
N ASP A 59 6.30 -19.19 -17.87
CA ASP A 59 6.68 -19.46 -19.25
C ASP A 59 6.17 -20.84 -19.72
N ALA A 60 6.33 -21.88 -18.90
CA ALA A 60 5.78 -23.19 -19.18
C ALA A 60 4.24 -23.17 -19.33
N GLY A 61 3.54 -22.39 -18.48
CA GLY A 61 2.10 -22.18 -18.62
C GLY A 61 1.72 -21.54 -19.96
N ARG A 62 2.51 -20.56 -20.42
CA ARG A 62 2.31 -19.91 -21.72
C ARG A 62 2.56 -20.87 -22.89
N GLU A 63 3.57 -21.73 -22.79
CA GLU A 63 3.83 -22.77 -23.79
C GLU A 63 2.69 -23.79 -23.91
N LEU A 64 2.02 -24.09 -22.79
CA LEU A 64 0.80 -24.91 -22.77
C LEU A 64 -0.45 -24.18 -23.31
N GLY A 65 -0.34 -22.88 -23.64
CA GLY A 65 -1.47 -22.06 -24.08
C GLY A 65 -2.42 -21.66 -22.96
N LEU A 66 -2.00 -21.75 -21.69
CA LEU A 66 -2.79 -21.27 -20.56
C LEU A 66 -2.72 -19.74 -20.46
N PRO A 67 -3.80 -19.07 -20.02
CA PRO A 67 -3.74 -17.66 -19.68
C PRO A 67 -2.69 -17.40 -18.60
N VAL A 68 -1.88 -16.36 -18.78
CA VAL A 68 -0.88 -15.90 -17.81
C VAL A 68 -1.11 -14.42 -17.53
N GLY A 69 -1.27 -14.04 -16.27
CA GLY A 69 -1.61 -12.67 -15.87
C GLY A 69 -1.47 -12.41 -14.37
N ASN A 70 -2.17 -11.40 -13.87
CA ASN A 70 -2.25 -11.07 -12.44
C ASN A 70 -3.50 -11.68 -11.80
N LEU A 71 -3.42 -12.11 -10.53
CA LEU A 71 -4.57 -12.68 -9.80
C LEU A 71 -5.76 -11.73 -9.67
N ASN A 72 -5.54 -10.42 -9.76
CA ASN A 72 -6.60 -9.42 -9.67
C ASN A 72 -7.10 -8.94 -11.03
N ASP A 73 -6.60 -9.52 -12.13
CA ASP A 73 -7.14 -9.27 -13.46
C ASP A 73 -8.46 -10.04 -13.65
N ASP A 74 -9.20 -9.68 -14.71
CA ASP A 74 -10.42 -10.38 -15.13
C ASP A 74 -10.07 -11.69 -15.86
N ILE A 75 -9.44 -12.62 -15.12
CA ILE A 75 -8.99 -13.93 -15.62
C ILE A 75 -9.47 -14.99 -14.62
N ASP A 76 -10.42 -15.80 -15.05
CA ASP A 76 -11.03 -16.85 -14.20
C ASP A 76 -10.12 -18.07 -13.97
N HIS A 77 -9.17 -18.33 -14.88
CA HIS A 77 -8.28 -19.48 -14.81
C HIS A 77 -6.97 -19.23 -15.56
N GLY A 78 -5.89 -19.90 -15.14
CA GLY A 78 -4.58 -19.77 -15.76
C GLY A 78 -3.44 -20.01 -14.79
N VAL A 79 -2.27 -19.50 -15.11
CA VAL A 79 -1.08 -19.54 -14.27
C VAL A 79 -0.64 -18.11 -13.95
N MET A 80 -0.48 -17.80 -12.67
CA MET A 80 -0.19 -16.43 -12.23
C MET A 80 0.78 -16.46 -11.04
N ALA A 81 1.61 -15.42 -10.93
CA ALA A 81 2.44 -15.24 -9.75
C ALA A 81 1.57 -14.78 -8.58
N ALA A 82 1.60 -15.52 -7.47
CA ALA A 82 0.86 -15.17 -6.27
C ALA A 82 1.39 -13.87 -5.66
N GLU A 83 0.53 -12.85 -5.56
CA GLU A 83 0.84 -11.62 -4.85
C GLU A 83 0.72 -11.81 -3.34
N THR A 84 1.63 -11.20 -2.61
CA THR A 84 1.70 -11.29 -1.15
C THR A 84 1.66 -9.91 -0.52
N MET A 85 1.05 -9.82 0.66
CA MET A 85 1.03 -8.60 1.48
C MET A 85 2.32 -8.52 2.30
N VAL A 86 3.43 -8.21 1.63
CA VAL A 86 4.76 -8.07 2.23
C VAL A 86 5.31 -6.68 1.90
N TYR A 87 5.84 -6.00 2.92
CA TYR A 87 6.50 -4.72 2.76
C TYR A 87 7.78 -4.68 3.56
N LYS A 88 8.90 -4.31 2.91
CA LYS A 88 10.24 -4.27 3.52
C LYS A 88 10.60 -5.60 4.22
N GLY A 89 10.29 -6.73 3.56
CA GLY A 89 10.58 -8.08 4.08
C GLY A 89 9.72 -8.53 5.26
N GLN A 90 8.69 -7.78 5.64
CA GLN A 90 7.79 -8.13 6.74
C GLN A 90 6.35 -8.25 6.26
N ARG A 91 5.57 -9.09 6.96
CA ARG A 91 4.11 -9.18 6.75
C ARG A 91 3.47 -7.80 6.93
N TRP A 92 2.77 -7.35 5.90
CA TRP A 92 2.01 -6.12 5.89
C TRP A 92 0.55 -6.37 6.32
N SER A 93 0.34 -6.49 7.63
CA SER A 93 -0.98 -6.80 8.21
C SER A 93 -1.96 -5.63 8.08
N THR A 94 -3.26 -5.90 8.27
CA THR A 94 -4.30 -4.87 8.33
C THR A 94 -4.01 -3.85 9.44
N ALA A 95 -3.50 -4.31 10.59
CA ALA A 95 -3.07 -3.43 11.67
C ALA A 95 -1.90 -2.52 11.24
N ALA A 96 -0.92 -3.03 10.48
CA ALA A 96 0.20 -2.23 10.00
C ALA A 96 -0.20 -1.22 8.92
N GLY A 97 -1.01 -1.65 7.94
CA GLY A 97 -1.41 -0.84 6.80
C GLY A 97 -2.47 0.22 7.11
N TYR A 98 -3.42 -0.10 7.99
CA TYR A 98 -4.59 0.75 8.24
C TYR A 98 -4.66 1.30 9.66
N LEU A 99 -4.43 0.46 10.67
CA LEU A 99 -4.64 0.85 12.07
C LEU A 99 -3.52 1.76 12.58
N ARG A 100 -2.26 1.32 12.48
CA ARG A 100 -1.08 2.04 13.00
C ARG A 100 -0.98 3.47 12.45
N PRO A 101 -1.19 3.75 11.15
CA PRO A 101 -1.15 5.12 10.63
C PRO A 101 -2.28 6.02 11.17
N ALA A 102 -3.37 5.45 11.66
CA ALA A 102 -4.56 6.17 12.12
C ALA A 102 -4.66 6.33 13.64
N LEU A 103 -3.77 5.71 14.44
CA LEU A 103 -3.84 5.68 15.91
C LEU A 103 -3.88 7.06 16.59
N GLY A 104 -3.39 8.11 15.92
CA GLY A 104 -3.41 9.47 16.46
C GLY A 104 -4.76 10.19 16.37
N ARG A 105 -5.79 9.58 15.77
CA ARG A 105 -7.10 10.20 15.63
C ARG A 105 -7.84 10.24 16.97
N PRO A 106 -8.37 11.39 17.41
CA PRO A 106 -9.00 11.52 18.74
C PRO A 106 -10.29 10.71 18.89
N ASN A 107 -10.90 10.31 17.78
CA ASN A 107 -12.12 9.51 17.72
C ASN A 107 -11.86 8.00 17.49
N LEU A 108 -10.61 7.54 17.58
CA LEU A 108 -10.23 6.13 17.44
C LEU A 108 -9.63 5.61 18.75
N HIS A 109 -10.35 4.71 19.42
CA HIS A 109 -9.89 4.04 20.63
C HIS A 109 -9.65 2.55 20.35
N VAL A 110 -8.48 2.04 20.74
CA VAL A 110 -8.10 0.64 20.57
C VAL A 110 -7.83 0.05 21.94
N LEU A 111 -8.60 -0.95 22.33
CA LEU A 111 -8.38 -1.72 23.55
C LEU A 111 -7.72 -3.06 23.18
N LEU A 112 -6.69 -3.44 23.93
CA LEU A 112 -6.04 -4.73 23.82
C LEU A 112 -6.50 -5.61 24.99
N HIS A 113 -6.66 -6.91 24.75
CA HIS A 113 -6.92 -7.90 25.80
C HIS A 113 -8.18 -7.63 26.66
N SER A 114 -9.27 -7.13 26.06
CA SER A 114 -10.53 -6.97 26.78
C SER A 114 -11.20 -8.33 27.00
N HIS A 115 -11.50 -8.64 28.26
CA HIS A 115 -12.31 -9.79 28.69
C HIS A 115 -13.62 -9.29 29.29
#